data_AF-A0A7X6ZUN9-F1
#
_entry.id   AF-A0A7X6ZUN9-F1
#
_cell.length_a   1.000
_cell.length_b   1.000
_cell.length_c   1.000
_cell.angle_alpha   90.00
_cell.angle_beta   90.00
_cell.angle_gamma   90.00
#
_symmetry.space_group_name_H-M   'P 1'
#
loop_
_entity.id
_entity.type
_entity.pdbx_description
1 polymer ?
#
loop_
_entity_poly.entity_id
_entity_poly.type
_entity_poly.pdbx_seq_one_letter_code
_entity_poly.pdbx_strand_id
1 'polypeptide(L)'
;MSDNLGLNRVNLNGIVKDIYRLIPNVEYHDILQLFLDVLQVIRRRAFSPIEENGRDVFLKTVKILDYYIKKILIIEEKEGTAYFINGLSALLKQAFDIDFERLLEANRKERKGVYE
;
A
#
# COMPACT_ATOMS: atom_id res chain seq x y z
N MET A 1 -18.42 -8.18 -3.69
CA MET A 1 -17.41 -7.19 -3.26
C MET A 1 -15.99 -7.78 -3.16
N SER A 2 -15.80 -9.07 -2.82
CA SER A 2 -14.47 -9.70 -2.82
C SER A 2 -13.86 -9.83 -4.23
N ASP A 3 -14.68 -10.05 -5.26
CA ASP A 3 -14.19 -10.36 -6.61
C ASP A 3 -13.66 -9.14 -7.39
N ASN A 4 -14.09 -7.92 -7.05
CA ASN A 4 -13.67 -6.69 -7.75
C ASN A 4 -12.29 -6.14 -7.30
N LEU A 5 -11.70 -6.71 -6.25
CA LEU A 5 -10.37 -6.32 -5.76
C LEU A 5 -9.28 -7.33 -6.15
N GLY A 6 -9.63 -8.44 -6.81
CA GLY A 6 -8.67 -9.51 -7.12
C GLY A 6 -8.09 -10.20 -5.87
N LEU A 7 -8.66 -9.96 -4.69
CA LEU A 7 -8.19 -10.51 -3.42
C LEU A 7 -8.92 -11.83 -3.15
N ASN A 8 -8.21 -12.95 -3.33
CA ASN A 8 -8.72 -14.25 -2.90
C ASN A 8 -8.83 -14.31 -1.36
N ARG A 9 -9.63 -15.24 -0.82
CA ARG A 9 -9.85 -15.36 0.64
C ARG A 9 -8.55 -15.57 1.44
N VAL A 10 -7.56 -16.23 0.86
CA VAL A 10 -6.27 -16.50 1.52
C VAL A 10 -5.47 -15.20 1.70
N ASN A 11 -5.43 -14.38 0.66
CA ASN A 11 -4.77 -13.08 0.66
C ASN A 11 -5.45 -12.12 1.62
N LEU A 12 -6.78 -12.11 1.68
CA LEU A 12 -7.54 -11.30 2.66
C LEU A 12 -7.21 -11.68 4.10
N ASN A 13 -7.19 -12.98 4.43
CA ASN A 13 -6.82 -13.43 5.77
C ASN A 13 -5.37 -13.08 6.13
N GLY A 14 -4.45 -13.18 5.17
CA GLY A 14 -3.06 -12.74 5.33
C GLY A 14 -2.96 -11.24 5.62
N ILE A 15 -3.62 -10.42 4.81
CA ILE A 15 -3.66 -8.96 5.00
C ILE A 15 -4.22 -8.60 6.38
N VAL A 16 -5.32 -9.23 6.81
CA VAL A 16 -5.92 -8.96 8.12
C VAL A 16 -4.96 -9.31 9.25
N LYS A 17 -4.28 -10.45 9.18
CA LYS A 17 -3.26 -10.84 10.17
C LYS A 17 -2.12 -9.83 10.24
N ASP A 18 -1.64 -9.37 9.08
CA ASP A 18 -0.58 -8.37 9.01
C ASP A 18 -1.04 -7.03 9.59
N ILE A 19 -2.27 -6.59 9.30
CA ILE A 19 -2.86 -5.38 9.89
C ILE A 19 -2.90 -5.49 11.42
N TYR A 20 -3.32 -6.64 11.98
CA TYR A 20 -3.33 -6.84 13.43
C TYR A 20 -1.95 -6.75 14.08
N ARG A 21 -0.87 -7.07 13.34
CA ARG A 21 0.50 -6.85 13.81
C ARG A 21 0.92 -5.38 13.77
N LEU A 22 0.41 -4.63 12.80
CA LEU A 22 0.76 -3.21 12.63
C LEU A 22 -0.02 -2.29 13.57
N ILE A 23 -1.28 -2.62 13.90
CA ILE A 23 -2.18 -1.79 14.72
C ILE A 23 -1.55 -1.33 16.06
N PRO A 24 -0.87 -2.19 16.84
CA PRO A 24 -0.32 -1.78 18.13
C PRO A 24 0.78 -0.74 18.03
N ASN A 25 1.46 -0.64 16.88
CA ASN A 25 2.58 0.27 16.69
C ASN A 25 2.11 1.57 16.01
N VAL A 26 1.99 2.63 16.82
CA VAL A 26 1.53 3.95 16.38
C VAL A 26 2.38 4.51 15.24
N GLU A 27 3.67 4.16 15.21
CA GLU A 27 4.55 4.58 14.11
C GLU A 27 4.08 4.05 12.76
N TYR A 28 3.29 2.98 12.67
CA TYR A 28 2.83 2.42 11.40
C TYR A 28 1.43 2.88 10.98
N HIS A 29 0.77 3.72 11.79
CA HIS A 29 -0.63 4.11 11.56
C HIS A 29 -0.82 4.92 10.28
N ASP A 30 0.16 5.69 9.85
CA ASP A 30 0.11 6.43 8.58
C ASP A 30 0.14 5.51 7.35
N ILE A 31 0.81 4.36 7.43
CA ILE A 31 0.80 3.33 6.39
C ILE A 31 -0.55 2.62 6.36
N LEU A 32 -1.14 2.34 7.53
CA LEU A 32 -2.51 1.82 7.61
C LEU A 32 -3.51 2.85 7.06
N GLN A 33 -3.31 4.13 7.35
CA GLN A 33 -4.14 5.21 6.82
C GLN A 33 -4.02 5.30 5.30
N LEU A 34 -2.80 5.22 4.75
CA LEU A 34 -2.59 5.15 3.30
C LEU A 34 -3.41 4.00 2.69
N PHE A 35 -3.33 2.80 3.24
CA PHE A 35 -4.09 1.65 2.76
C PHE A 35 -5.61 1.92 2.74
N LEU A 36 -6.16 2.52 3.79
CA LEU A 36 -7.56 2.91 3.87
C LEU A 36 -7.93 4.00 2.85
N ASP A 37 -7.06 4.99 2.64
CA ASP A 37 -7.27 6.07 1.69
C ASP A 37 -7.33 5.54 0.25
N VAL A 38 -6.44 4.60 -0.12
CA VAL A 38 -6.48 3.95 -1.44
C VAL A 38 -7.76 3.12 -1.61
N LEU A 39 -8.17 2.36 -0.59
CA LEU A 39 -9.43 1.63 -0.61
C LEU A 39 -10.63 2.55 -0.81
N GLN A 40 -10.65 3.71 -0.17
CA GLN A 40 -11.71 4.70 -0.33
C GLN A 40 -11.75 5.24 -1.77
N VAL A 41 -10.60 5.47 -2.41
CA VAL A 41 -10.55 5.89 -3.82
C VAL A 41 -11.14 4.83 -4.73
N ILE A 42 -10.78 3.56 -4.55
CA ILE A 42 -11.33 2.44 -5.35
C ILE A 42 -12.84 2.32 -5.13
N ARG A 43 -13.29 2.38 -3.87
CA ARG A 43 -14.72 2.35 -3.54
C ARG A 43 -15.47 3.51 -4.21
N ARG A 44 -14.97 4.73 -4.12
CA ARG A 44 -15.63 5.89 -4.74
C ARG A 44 -15.71 5.75 -6.26
N ARG A 45 -14.65 5.30 -6.94
CA ARG A 45 -14.71 5.01 -8.38
C ARG A 45 -15.74 3.97 -8.75
N ALA A 46 -15.91 2.94 -7.92
CA ALA A 46 -16.87 1.87 -8.17
C ALA A 46 -18.34 2.29 -7.97
N PHE A 47 -18.61 3.29 -7.12
CA PHE A 47 -19.98 3.66 -6.72
C PHE A 47 -20.43 5.09 -7.08
N SER A 48 -19.50 6.00 -7.37
CA SER A 48 -19.76 7.40 -7.75
C SER A 48 -18.71 7.91 -8.76
N PRO A 49 -18.82 7.55 -10.06
CA PRO A 49 -17.85 7.95 -11.08
C PRO A 49 -17.81 9.47 -11.39
N ILE A 50 -18.75 10.25 -10.85
CA ILE A 50 -18.94 11.68 -11.17
C ILE A 50 -18.12 12.61 -10.25
N GLU A 51 -17.61 12.13 -9.11
CA GLU A 51 -16.78 12.95 -8.21
C GLU A 51 -15.28 12.67 -8.41
N GLU A 52 -14.62 13.53 -9.19
CA GLU A 52 -13.17 13.55 -9.43
C GLU A 52 -12.36 13.94 -8.17
N ASN A 53 -12.34 13.09 -7.14
CA ASN A 53 -11.46 13.28 -5.96
C ASN A 53 -10.20 12.40 -5.97
N GLY A 54 -10.05 11.52 -6.97
CA GLY A 54 -8.87 10.64 -7.09
C GLY A 54 -7.57 11.39 -7.35
N ARG A 55 -7.64 12.58 -7.95
CA ARG A 55 -6.47 13.38 -8.32
C ARG A 55 -5.76 13.99 -7.11
N ASP A 56 -6.51 14.44 -6.10
CA ASP A 56 -5.92 14.99 -4.87
C ASP A 56 -5.25 13.93 -4.00
N VAL A 57 -5.88 12.75 -3.87
CA VAL A 57 -5.27 11.62 -3.16
C VAL A 57 -4.01 11.17 -3.92
N PHE A 58 -4.06 11.08 -5.25
CA PHE A 58 -2.88 10.80 -6.06
C PHE A 58 -1.75 11.81 -5.84
N LEU A 59 -2.04 13.12 -5.92
CA LEU A 59 -1.05 14.18 -5.76
C LEU A 59 -0.43 14.20 -4.36
N LYS A 60 -1.23 13.91 -3.32
CA LYS A 60 -0.71 13.74 -1.96
C LYS A 60 0.19 12.50 -1.88
N THR A 61 -0.27 11.35 -2.35
CA THR A 61 0.47 10.08 -2.33
C THR A 61 1.81 10.16 -3.07
N VAL A 62 1.86 10.78 -4.25
CA VAL A 62 3.10 10.93 -5.04
C VAL A 62 4.14 11.79 -4.32
N LYS A 63 3.72 12.89 -3.67
CA LYS A 63 4.64 13.80 -2.96
C LYS A 63 5.34 13.16 -1.76
N ILE A 64 4.73 12.15 -1.16
CA ILE A 64 5.25 11.45 0.02
C ILE A 64 5.55 9.97 -0.28
N LEU A 65 5.64 9.59 -1.56
CA LEU A 65 5.83 8.21 -1.97
C LEU A 65 7.19 7.67 -1.50
N ASP A 66 8.25 8.48 -1.61
CA ASP A 66 9.60 8.14 -1.10
C ASP A 66 9.60 7.85 0.40
N TYR A 67 8.87 8.67 1.17
CA TYR A 67 8.68 8.46 2.60
C TYR A 67 8.01 7.09 2.88
N TYR A 68 6.92 6.79 2.17
CA TYR A 68 6.21 5.52 2.35
C TYR A 68 7.00 4.31 1.88
N ILE A 69 7.78 4.42 0.79
CA ILE A 69 8.69 3.37 0.33
C ILE A 69 9.69 3.02 1.44
N LYS A 70 10.40 4.01 1.97
CA LYS A 70 11.40 3.79 3.02
C LYS A 70 10.79 3.16 4.27
N LYS A 71 9.59 3.60 4.65
CA LYS A 71 8.89 3.11 5.82
C LYS A 71 8.37 1.68 5.65
N ILE A 72 7.82 1.37 4.49
CA ILE A 72 7.36 0.01 4.17
C ILE A 72 8.52 -0.98 4.14
N LEU A 73 9.68 -0.59 3.61
CA LEU A 73 10.87 -1.45 3.66
C LEU A 73 11.32 -1.75 5.09
N ILE A 74 11.21 -0.79 6.01
CA ILE A 74 11.52 -1.01 7.43
C ILE A 74 10.48 -1.94 8.08
N ILE A 75 9.20 -1.73 7.80
CA ILE A 75 8.11 -2.55 8.32
C ILE A 75 8.23 -4.00 7.81
N GLU A 76 8.56 -4.17 6.53
CA GLU A 76 8.75 -5.48 5.91
C GLU A 76 9.84 -6.28 6.63
N GLU A 77 10.98 -5.64 6.90
CA GLU A 77 12.13 -6.24 7.57
C GLU A 77 11.84 -6.58 9.03
N LYS A 78 11.11 -5.71 9.74
CA LYS A 78 10.85 -5.87 11.18
C LYS A 78 9.67 -6.79 11.50
N GLU A 79 8.57 -6.65 10.76
CA GLU A 79 7.27 -7.24 11.13
C GLU A 79 6.86 -8.41 10.23
N GLY A 80 7.54 -8.59 9.09
CA GLY A 80 7.25 -9.66 8.13
C GLY A 80 5.83 -9.60 7.56
N THR A 81 5.39 -8.42 7.10
CA THR A 81 4.01 -8.13 6.66
C THR A 81 3.83 -8.19 5.14
N ALA A 82 4.33 -9.26 4.53
CA ALA A 82 4.32 -9.41 3.07
C ALA A 82 2.92 -9.39 2.44
N TYR A 83 1.89 -9.91 3.12
CA TYR A 83 0.53 -9.91 2.56
C TYR A 83 -0.05 -8.50 2.52
N PHE A 84 0.14 -7.71 3.59
CA PHE A 84 -0.27 -6.32 3.62
C PHE A 84 0.43 -5.49 2.53
N ILE A 85 1.75 -5.67 2.36
CA ILE A 85 2.54 -4.92 1.36
C ILE A 85 2.09 -5.27 -0.06
N ASN A 86 1.88 -6.55 -0.35
CA ASN A 86 1.36 -7.01 -1.64
C ASN A 86 -0.05 -6.48 -1.90
N GLY A 87 -0.90 -6.49 -0.87
CA GLY A 87 -2.24 -5.90 -0.94
C GLY A 87 -2.19 -4.41 -1.25
N LEU A 88 -1.37 -3.64 -0.54
CA LEU A 88 -1.20 -2.21 -0.77
C LEU A 88 -0.69 -1.92 -2.19
N SER A 89 0.28 -2.70 -2.67
CA SER A 89 0.84 -2.56 -4.02
C SER A 89 -0.23 -2.79 -5.11
N ALA A 90 -1.04 -3.84 -4.96
CA ALA A 90 -2.15 -4.12 -5.87
C ALA A 90 -3.19 -2.99 -5.87
N LEU A 91 -3.54 -2.46 -4.70
CA LEU A 91 -4.47 -1.34 -4.58
C LEU A 91 -3.93 -0.07 -5.21
N LEU A 92 -2.64 0.25 -5.01
CA LEU A 92 -1.99 1.41 -5.64
C LEU A 92 -1.95 1.28 -7.17
N LYS A 93 -1.69 0.07 -7.68
CA LYS A 93 -1.75 -0.21 -9.11
C LYS A 93 -3.17 -0.02 -9.65
N GLN A 94 -4.18 -0.56 -8.97
CA GLN A 94 -5.58 -0.44 -9.38
C GLN A 94 -6.10 1.01 -9.29
N ALA A 95 -5.73 1.74 -8.24
CA ALA A 95 -6.23 3.09 -8.00
C ALA A 95 -5.50 4.15 -8.84
N PHE A 96 -4.20 4.00 -9.06
CA PHE A 96 -3.36 5.09 -9.58
C PHE A 96 -2.40 4.67 -10.68
N ASP A 97 -2.44 3.41 -11.12
CA ASP A 97 -1.48 2.81 -12.05
C ASP A 97 -0.02 2.84 -11.55
N ILE A 98 0.18 3.00 -10.23
CA ILE A 98 1.51 3.02 -9.61
C ILE A 98 2.00 1.58 -9.41
N ASP A 99 3.12 1.24 -10.04
CA ASP A 99 3.82 -0.04 -9.84
C ASP A 99 4.68 0.03 -8.56
N PHE A 100 4.00 -0.04 -7.42
CA PHE A 100 4.64 0.15 -6.11
C PHE A 100 5.61 -0.99 -5.76
N GLU A 101 5.32 -2.21 -6.19
CA GLU A 101 6.21 -3.36 -6.00
C GLU A 101 7.56 -3.13 -6.68
N ARG A 102 7.55 -2.68 -7.94
CA ARG A 102 8.78 -2.32 -8.66
C ARG A 102 9.55 -1.17 -8.00
N LEU A 103 8.86 -0.21 -7.42
CA LEU A 103 9.49 0.88 -6.66
C LEU A 103 10.17 0.36 -5.38
N LEU A 104 9.52 -0.53 -4.64
CA LEU A 104 10.13 -1.19 -3.48
C LEU A 104 11.36 -1.99 -3.89
N GLU A 105 11.30 -2.77 -4.97
CA GLU A 105 12.44 -3.53 -5.48
C GLU A 105 13.64 -2.67 -5.87
N ALA A 106 13.40 -1.55 -6.56
CA ALA A 106 14.46 -0.61 -6.94
C ALA A 106 15.18 -0.05 -5.70
N ASN A 107 14.41 0.31 -4.68
CA ASN A 107 14.96 0.86 -3.43
C ASN A 107 15.64 -0.21 -2.56
N ARG A 108 15.21 -1.48 -2.64
CA ARG A 108 15.95 -2.61 -2.02
C ARG A 108 17.32 -2.79 -2.67
N LYS A 109 17.42 -2.65 -4.00
CA LYS A 109 18.69 -2.78 -4.74
C LYS A 109 19.66 -1.64 -4.42
N GLU A 110 19.17 -0.40 -4.35
CA GLU A 110 20.00 0.73 -3.91
C GLU A 110 20.54 0.53 -2.50
N ARG A 111 19.73 0.06 -1.54
CA ARG A 111 20.21 -0.26 -0.18
C ARG A 111 21.31 -1.33 -0.15
N LYS A 112 21.31 -2.28 -1.09
CA LYS A 112 22.36 -3.31 -1.18
C LYS A 112 23.64 -2.80 -1.84
N GLY A 113 23.55 -1.82 -2.75
CA GLY A 113 24.71 -1.23 -3.45
C GLY A 113 25.49 -0.20 -2.63
N VAL A 114 25.03 0.21 -1.45
CA VAL A 114 25.75 1.13 -0.55
C VAL A 114 26.75 0.39 0.36
N TYR A 115 26.78 -0.95 0.32
CA TYR A 115 27.70 -1.80 1.08
C TYR A 115 28.66 -2.60 0.16
N GLU A 116 29.05 -2.04 -1.00
CA GLU A 116 30.18 -2.54 -1.80
C GLU A 116 31.33 -1.52 -1.81
#